data_AF-A0A8J9ZX26-F1
#
_entry.id   AF-A0A8J9ZX26-F1
#
_cell.length_a   1.000
_cell.length_b   1.000
_cell.length_c   1.000
_cell.angle_alpha   90.00
_cell.angle_beta   90.00
_cell.angle_gamma   90.00
#
_symmetry.space_group_name_H-M   'P 1'
#
loop_
_entity.id
_entity.type
_entity.pdbx_description
1 polymer ?
#
loop_
_entity_poly.entity_id
_entity_poly.type
_entity_poly.pdbx_seq_one_letter_code
_entity_poly.pdbx_strand_id
1 'polypeptide(L)'
;MEVESSQPRSTVFEPGLCKPVPTSATSTISNKSIYSEITPSHGKLGAEEQVLEEEDVAELVELKGTKEWVRRQHVEQEATLLARQQEPDNNTQEEVNASILHLQSLLQEQSTKLSVQELVLERLQCGGALSKFLFDSPDSESTEEEPSEKDKEKIGEMVKQQNELVFELGKYHKDIQDLQESLDEVKKQSFEQQVRNRELMTRLQQRKEEQQQRSQEDSSDKVKMLESKLEQAMSNISSLQHIFQALIFGSQVHWAEDPDLQELMISLGTPPDI
;
A
#
# COMPACT_ATOMS: atom_id res chain seq x y z
N MET A 1 10.11 50.94 -11.89
CA MET A 1 9.05 51.14 -10.88
C MET A 1 7.92 50.25 -11.34
N GLU A 2 7.54 49.15 -10.71
CA GLU A 2 7.76 48.63 -9.36
C GLU A 2 7.95 47.11 -9.43
N VAL A 3 8.72 46.58 -8.48
CA VAL A 3 9.03 45.15 -8.33
C VAL A 3 8.16 44.63 -7.20
N GLU A 4 7.17 43.78 -7.51
CA GLU A 4 6.46 43.02 -6.47
C GLU A 4 7.05 41.61 -6.37
N SER A 5 7.75 41.42 -5.25
CA SER A 5 8.31 40.17 -4.77
C SER A 5 7.21 39.37 -4.07
N SER A 6 6.92 38.16 -4.54
CA SER A 6 6.04 37.21 -3.84
C SER A 6 6.82 35.95 -3.51
N GLN A 7 7.06 35.75 -2.22
CA GLN A 7 7.72 34.59 -1.61
C GLN A 7 6.94 33.29 -1.84
N PRO A 8 7.60 32.13 -2.01
CA PRO A 8 6.95 30.84 -1.86
C PRO A 8 6.85 30.47 -0.37
N ARG A 9 5.62 30.30 0.12
CA ARG A 9 5.33 29.64 1.40
C ARG A 9 5.72 28.17 1.31
N SER A 10 6.74 27.80 2.06
CA SER A 10 7.11 26.42 2.37
C SER A 10 6.06 25.81 3.29
N THR A 11 5.24 24.89 2.78
CA THR A 11 4.42 23.99 3.60
C THR A 11 5.12 22.65 3.68
N VAL A 12 5.87 22.47 4.76
CA VAL A 12 6.42 21.18 5.19
C VAL A 12 5.24 20.28 5.56
N PHE A 13 5.10 19.16 4.85
CA PHE A 13 4.19 18.07 5.22
C PHE A 13 4.85 17.27 6.35
N GLU A 14 4.28 17.31 7.55
CA GLU A 14 4.62 16.38 8.63
C GLU A 14 4.04 14.98 8.33
N PRO A 15 4.83 13.91 8.45
CA PRO A 15 4.29 12.56 8.52
C PRO A 15 3.67 12.33 9.92
N GLY A 16 2.37 12.05 9.95
CA GLY A 16 1.63 11.76 11.17
C GLY A 16 2.25 10.59 11.95
N LEU A 17 2.74 10.90 13.15
CA LEU A 17 3.10 9.93 14.18
C LEU A 17 1.86 9.14 14.62
N CYS A 18 1.81 7.84 14.30
CA CYS A 18 0.98 6.88 15.02
C CYS A 18 1.47 6.78 16.47
N LYS A 19 0.63 7.24 17.41
CA LYS A 19 0.85 7.07 18.85
C LYS A 19 0.62 5.59 19.23
N PRO A 20 1.48 4.97 20.06
CA PRO A 20 1.20 3.66 20.63
C PRO A 20 0.06 3.75 21.66
N VAL A 21 -0.87 2.81 21.57
CA VAL A 21 -1.92 2.57 22.58
C VAL A 21 -1.27 1.98 23.83
N PRO A 22 -1.62 2.42 25.05
CA PRO A 22 -1.06 1.85 26.27
C PRO A 22 -1.66 0.47 26.54
N THR A 23 -0.83 -0.58 26.46
CA THR A 23 -1.13 -1.89 27.06
C THR A 23 -0.86 -1.84 28.55
N SER A 24 -1.90 -1.85 29.37
CA SER A 24 -1.82 -2.15 30.79
C SER A 24 -3.13 -2.77 31.25
N ALA A 25 -3.14 -4.09 31.39
CA ALA A 25 -3.99 -4.81 32.33
C ALA A 25 -3.37 -6.20 32.58
N THR A 26 -2.49 -6.24 33.56
CA THR A 26 -2.07 -7.46 34.26
C THR A 26 -3.31 -8.06 34.92
N SER A 27 -3.71 -9.26 34.51
CA SER A 27 -4.72 -10.04 35.25
C SER A 27 -4.08 -11.31 35.78
N THR A 28 -3.75 -11.25 37.07
CA THR A 28 -3.35 -12.39 37.89
C THR A 28 -4.56 -13.29 38.11
N ILE A 29 -4.59 -14.46 37.48
CA ILE A 29 -5.54 -15.52 37.84
C ILE A 29 -4.93 -16.31 38.99
N SER A 30 -5.53 -16.10 40.16
CA SER A 30 -5.27 -16.79 41.41
C SER A 30 -5.67 -18.26 41.28
N ASN A 31 -4.68 -19.15 41.45
CA ASN A 31 -4.91 -20.57 41.69
C ASN A 31 -5.55 -20.75 43.07
N LYS A 32 -6.84 -21.08 43.10
CA LYS A 32 -7.49 -21.63 44.29
C LYS A 32 -8.51 -22.69 43.85
N SER A 33 -8.01 -23.87 43.50
CA SER A 33 -8.85 -25.06 43.41
C SER A 33 -8.77 -25.82 44.72
N ILE A 34 -9.92 -25.85 45.38
CA ILE A 34 -10.22 -26.55 46.62
C ILE A 34 -10.44 -28.02 46.25
N TYR A 35 -9.52 -28.89 46.66
CA TYR A 35 -9.82 -30.31 46.84
C TYR A 35 -9.46 -30.65 48.29
N SER A 36 -10.47 -30.52 49.15
CA SER A 36 -10.45 -31.14 50.47
C SER A 36 -10.90 -32.58 50.31
N GLU A 37 -10.16 -33.44 50.99
CA GLU A 37 -10.40 -34.85 51.26
C GLU A 37 -11.85 -35.15 51.64
N ILE A 38 -12.42 -36.20 51.03
CA ILE A 38 -13.49 -36.99 51.65
C ILE A 38 -13.01 -38.43 51.65
N THR A 39 -12.77 -38.93 52.85
CA THR A 39 -12.52 -40.34 53.15
C THR A 39 -13.83 -41.15 53.04
N PRO A 40 -13.75 -42.45 52.70
CA PRO A 40 -14.93 -43.29 52.54
C PRO A 40 -15.38 -43.84 53.90
N SER A 41 -16.64 -43.63 54.26
CA SER A 41 -17.32 -44.32 55.35
C SER A 41 -18.30 -45.34 54.78
N HIS A 42 -18.08 -46.61 55.10
CA HIS A 42 -18.85 -47.77 54.68
C HIS A 42 -20.28 -47.76 55.28
N GLY A 43 -21.29 -48.00 54.44
CA GLY A 43 -22.67 -48.25 54.86
C GLY A 43 -23.52 -48.88 53.75
N LYS A 44 -23.33 -50.19 53.55
CA LYS A 44 -24.15 -51.19 52.81
C LYS A 44 -25.62 -50.82 52.49
N LEU A 45 -25.99 -50.94 51.22
CA LEU A 45 -27.26 -51.41 50.60
C LEU A 45 -27.08 -51.15 49.09
N GLY A 46 -26.88 -52.10 48.18
CA GLY A 46 -27.71 -53.27 47.94
C GLY A 46 -28.37 -53.17 46.55
N ALA A 47 -27.61 -53.50 45.50
CA ALA A 47 -28.08 -54.01 44.19
C ALA A 47 -28.69 -53.07 43.11
N GLU A 48 -28.75 -51.75 43.26
CA GLU A 48 -29.14 -50.83 42.16
C GLU A 48 -27.98 -50.01 41.57
N GLU A 49 -26.79 -50.11 42.15
CA GLU A 49 -25.62 -49.27 41.84
C GLU A 49 -24.80 -49.78 40.63
N GLN A 50 -25.07 -50.99 40.14
CA GLN A 50 -24.25 -51.61 39.08
C GLN A 50 -24.61 -51.16 37.65
N VAL A 51 -25.80 -50.59 37.41
CA VAL A 51 -26.25 -50.20 36.06
C VAL A 51 -26.00 -48.72 35.79
N LEU A 52 -26.08 -47.85 36.82
CA LEU A 52 -25.77 -46.42 36.70
C LEU A 52 -24.25 -46.16 36.65
N GLU A 53 -23.44 -46.96 37.36
CA GLU A 53 -21.98 -46.82 37.28
C GLU A 53 -21.42 -47.22 35.90
N GLU A 54 -22.02 -48.16 35.17
CA GLU A 54 -21.52 -48.56 33.84
C GLU A 54 -21.76 -47.48 32.76
N GLU A 55 -22.89 -46.76 32.82
CA GLU A 55 -23.23 -45.67 31.90
C GLU A 55 -22.40 -44.41 32.19
N ASP A 56 -22.21 -44.07 33.47
CA ASP A 56 -21.31 -43.00 33.91
C ASP A 56 -19.83 -43.31 33.59
N VAL A 57 -19.41 -44.58 33.67
CA VAL A 57 -18.06 -45.01 33.26
C VAL A 57 -17.88 -44.93 31.75
N ALA A 58 -18.90 -45.24 30.96
CA ALA A 58 -18.87 -45.10 29.50
C ALA A 58 -18.77 -43.63 29.07
N GLU A 59 -19.59 -42.74 29.65
CA GLU A 59 -19.53 -41.30 29.40
C GLU A 59 -18.17 -40.72 29.84
N LEU A 60 -17.65 -41.15 30.99
CA LEU A 60 -16.32 -40.74 31.47
C LEU A 60 -15.18 -41.19 30.55
N VAL A 61 -15.30 -42.38 29.94
CA VAL A 61 -14.34 -42.88 28.95
C VAL A 61 -14.39 -42.07 27.66
N GLU A 62 -15.58 -41.69 27.17
CA GLU A 62 -15.73 -40.80 26.01
C GLU A 62 -15.18 -39.39 26.30
N LEU A 63 -15.44 -38.85 27.49
CA LEU A 63 -14.95 -37.53 27.92
C LEU A 63 -13.43 -37.52 28.08
N LYS A 64 -12.85 -38.63 28.57
CA LYS A 64 -11.40 -38.82 28.61
C LYS A 64 -10.81 -38.95 27.20
N GLY A 65 -11.49 -39.64 26.30
CA GLY A 65 -11.11 -39.78 24.89
C GLY A 65 -11.08 -38.43 24.16
N THR A 66 -12.13 -37.61 24.32
CA THR A 66 -12.20 -36.26 23.76
C THR A 66 -11.15 -35.34 24.38
N LYS A 67 -10.91 -35.41 25.69
CA LYS A 67 -9.84 -34.66 26.36
C LYS A 67 -8.45 -35.02 25.85
N GLU A 68 -8.17 -36.31 25.67
CA GLU A 68 -6.90 -36.78 25.12
C GLU A 68 -6.74 -36.40 23.64
N TRP A 69 -7.82 -36.39 22.88
CA TRP A 69 -7.85 -35.91 21.50
C TRP A 69 -7.53 -34.41 21.43
N VAL A 70 -8.18 -33.57 22.25
CA VAL A 70 -7.90 -32.14 22.33
C VAL A 70 -6.44 -31.89 22.76
N ARG A 71 -5.94 -32.66 23.73
CA ARG A 71 -4.54 -32.56 24.17
C ARG A 71 -3.57 -32.92 23.03
N ARG A 72 -3.87 -33.96 22.25
CA ARG A 72 -3.08 -34.33 21.07
C ARG A 72 -3.10 -33.23 20.02
N GLN A 73 -4.26 -32.65 19.72
CA GLN A 73 -4.39 -31.54 18.79
C GLN A 73 -3.62 -30.30 19.25
N HIS A 74 -3.65 -29.98 20.54
CA HIS A 74 -2.87 -28.88 21.09
C HIS A 74 -1.37 -29.12 20.91
N VAL A 75 -0.87 -30.32 21.24
CA VAL A 75 0.56 -30.66 21.10
C VAL A 75 0.98 -30.64 19.63
N GLU A 76 0.14 -31.13 18.73
CA GLU A 76 0.40 -31.11 17.28
C GLU A 76 0.50 -29.68 16.75
N GLN A 77 -0.45 -28.81 17.12
CA GLN A 77 -0.42 -27.39 16.76
C GLN A 77 0.82 -26.69 17.33
N GLU A 78 1.15 -26.94 18.60
CA GLU A 78 2.32 -26.37 19.25
C GLU A 78 3.63 -26.84 18.58
N ALA A 79 3.72 -28.11 18.20
CA ALA A 79 4.85 -28.65 17.44
C ALA A 79 4.95 -28.00 16.05
N THR A 80 3.84 -27.78 15.35
CA THR A 80 3.85 -27.08 14.05
C THR A 80 4.29 -25.61 14.17
N LEU A 81 3.90 -24.93 15.25
CA LEU A 81 4.32 -23.55 15.52
C LEU A 81 5.82 -23.47 15.85
N LEU A 82 6.33 -24.42 16.65
CA LEU A 82 7.76 -24.49 16.98
C LEU A 82 8.61 -24.85 15.76
N ALA A 83 8.15 -25.77 14.91
CA ALA A 83 8.81 -26.08 13.63
C ALA A 83 8.86 -24.85 12.72
N ARG A 84 7.78 -24.06 12.67
CA ARG A 84 7.71 -22.81 11.91
C ARG A 84 8.59 -21.69 12.48
N GLN A 85 8.88 -21.69 13.77
CA GLN A 85 9.82 -20.76 14.41
C GLN A 85 11.30 -21.17 14.24
N GLN A 86 11.59 -22.45 13.99
CA GLN A 86 12.96 -22.94 13.79
C GLN A 86 13.45 -22.81 12.35
N GLU A 87 12.57 -22.59 11.39
CA GLU A 87 12.95 -22.20 10.04
C GLU A 87 13.61 -20.80 10.07
N PRO A 88 14.86 -20.64 9.59
CA PRO A 88 15.51 -19.35 9.57
C PRO A 88 14.69 -18.38 8.70
N ASP A 89 14.51 -17.16 9.21
CA ASP A 89 13.83 -16.00 8.62
C ASP A 89 14.41 -15.63 7.23
N ASN A 90 14.13 -16.45 6.23
CA ASN A 90 14.44 -16.26 4.82
C ASN A 90 13.19 -15.92 4.00
N ASN A 91 12.05 -15.68 4.66
CA ASN A 91 10.85 -15.24 3.98
C ASN A 91 11.12 -13.87 3.37
N THR A 92 11.31 -13.85 2.06
CA THR A 92 11.40 -12.59 1.33
C THR A 92 10.09 -11.83 1.54
N GLN A 93 10.16 -10.49 1.60
CA GLN A 93 8.97 -9.63 1.70
C GLN A 93 7.93 -9.98 0.63
N GLU A 94 8.38 -10.50 -0.52
CA GLU A 94 7.56 -11.00 -1.62
C GLU A 94 6.77 -12.26 -1.26
N GLU A 95 7.35 -13.23 -0.55
CA GLU A 95 6.64 -14.44 -0.09
C GLU A 95 5.59 -14.12 0.98
N VAL A 96 5.90 -13.19 1.88
CA VAL A 96 4.94 -12.69 2.87
C VAL A 96 3.78 -11.99 2.17
N ASN A 97 4.07 -11.11 1.21
CA ASN A 97 3.05 -10.43 0.42
C ASN A 97 2.21 -11.42 -0.43
N ALA A 98 2.84 -12.42 -1.03
CA ALA A 98 2.15 -13.46 -1.79
C ALA A 98 1.23 -14.31 -0.90
N SER A 99 1.68 -14.64 0.32
CA SER A 99 0.87 -15.35 1.32
C SER A 99 -0.32 -14.50 1.78
N ILE A 100 -0.11 -13.19 2.02
CA ILE A 100 -1.19 -12.26 2.38
C ILE A 100 -2.23 -12.18 1.26
N LEU A 101 -1.82 -12.03 -0.01
CA LEU A 101 -2.73 -11.99 -1.14
C LEU A 101 -3.51 -13.30 -1.30
N HIS A 102 -2.84 -14.44 -1.13
CA HIS A 102 -3.50 -15.75 -1.18
C HIS A 102 -4.54 -15.91 -0.06
N LEU A 103 -4.20 -15.51 1.16
CA LEU A 103 -5.13 -15.54 2.29
C LEU A 103 -6.31 -14.58 2.11
N GLN A 104 -6.08 -13.38 1.57
CA GLN A 104 -7.14 -12.44 1.24
C GLN A 104 -8.09 -13.01 0.17
N SER A 105 -7.54 -13.66 -0.86
CA SER A 105 -8.34 -14.35 -1.88
C SER A 105 -9.18 -15.47 -1.27
N LEU A 106 -8.58 -16.33 -0.45
CA LEU A 106 -9.30 -17.42 0.23
C LEU A 106 -10.39 -16.88 1.17
N LEU A 107 -10.12 -15.80 1.90
CA LEU A 107 -11.10 -15.16 2.77
C LEU A 107 -12.28 -14.62 1.96
N GLN A 108 -12.01 -13.95 0.84
CA GLN A 108 -13.05 -13.43 -0.05
C GLN A 108 -13.88 -14.56 -0.67
N GLU A 109 -13.24 -15.65 -1.11
CA GLU A 109 -13.92 -16.84 -1.62
C GLU A 109 -14.82 -17.49 -0.56
N GLN A 110 -14.30 -17.69 0.66
CA GLN A 110 -15.11 -18.25 1.75
C GLN A 110 -16.26 -17.32 2.17
N SER A 111 -16.02 -16.00 2.22
CA SER A 111 -17.04 -15.01 2.55
C SER A 111 -18.17 -15.01 1.52
N THR A 112 -17.84 -15.01 0.23
CA THR A 112 -18.85 -15.07 -0.85
C THR A 112 -19.61 -16.41 -0.83
N LYS A 113 -18.91 -17.53 -0.60
CA LYS A 113 -19.55 -18.85 -0.47
C LYS A 113 -20.55 -18.89 0.69
N LEU A 114 -20.17 -18.36 1.85
CA LEU A 114 -21.03 -18.32 3.04
C LEU A 114 -22.26 -17.43 2.77
N SER A 115 -22.06 -16.24 2.20
CA SER A 115 -23.15 -15.34 1.84
C SER A 115 -24.15 -15.98 0.86
N VAL A 116 -23.68 -16.73 -0.15
CA VAL A 116 -24.56 -17.47 -1.06
C VAL A 116 -25.31 -18.58 -0.33
N GLN A 117 -24.66 -19.31 0.58
CA GLN A 117 -25.31 -20.35 1.37
C GLN A 117 -26.41 -19.77 2.27
N GLU A 118 -26.15 -18.66 2.96
CA GLU A 118 -27.14 -17.95 3.76
C GLU A 118 -28.34 -17.52 2.90
N LEU A 119 -28.08 -16.89 1.75
CA LEU A 119 -29.15 -16.47 0.83
C LEU A 119 -30.01 -17.65 0.35
N VAL A 120 -29.40 -18.78 -0.01
CA VAL A 120 -30.12 -19.99 -0.42
C VAL A 120 -30.97 -20.53 0.73
N LEU A 121 -30.42 -20.53 1.95
CA LEU A 121 -31.09 -21.01 3.14
C LEU A 121 -32.30 -20.12 3.49
N GLU A 122 -32.13 -18.79 3.48
CA GLU A 122 -33.24 -17.85 3.65
C GLU A 122 -34.32 -18.05 2.59
N ARG A 123 -33.94 -18.22 1.33
CA ARG A 123 -34.88 -18.43 0.22
C ARG A 123 -35.65 -19.74 0.36
N LEU A 124 -35.01 -20.81 0.83
CA LEU A 124 -35.65 -22.08 1.14
C LEU A 124 -36.58 -21.99 2.35
N GLN A 125 -36.19 -21.27 3.41
CA GLN A 125 -37.03 -21.06 4.58
C GLN A 125 -38.27 -20.23 4.24
N CYS A 126 -38.10 -19.10 3.54
CA CYS A 126 -39.21 -18.30 3.04
C CYS A 126 -40.09 -19.09 2.07
N GLY A 127 -39.48 -19.86 1.16
CA GLY A 127 -40.21 -20.74 0.23
C GLY A 127 -41.02 -21.83 0.96
N GLY A 128 -40.46 -22.43 2.01
CA GLY A 128 -41.15 -23.40 2.85
C GLY A 128 -42.30 -22.78 3.66
N ALA A 129 -42.10 -21.59 4.22
CA ALA A 129 -43.16 -20.85 4.92
C ALA A 129 -44.30 -20.45 3.97
N LEU A 130 -43.96 -19.95 2.78
CA LEU A 130 -44.93 -19.65 1.72
C LEU A 130 -45.65 -20.91 1.24
N SER A 131 -44.93 -22.02 1.04
CA SER A 131 -45.54 -23.29 0.62
C SER A 131 -46.51 -23.82 1.67
N LYS A 132 -46.17 -23.73 2.95
CA LYS A 132 -47.09 -24.10 4.03
C LYS A 132 -48.32 -23.20 4.06
N PHE A 133 -48.14 -21.89 3.88
CA PHE A 133 -49.25 -20.94 3.85
C PHE A 133 -50.18 -21.14 2.64
N LEU A 134 -49.62 -21.50 1.48
CA LEU A 134 -50.37 -21.66 0.24
C LEU A 134 -50.95 -23.07 0.05
N PHE A 135 -50.37 -24.10 0.67
CA PHE A 135 -50.69 -25.50 0.37
C PHE A 135 -50.93 -26.41 1.59
N ASP A 136 -50.42 -26.09 2.80
CA ASP A 136 -50.69 -26.86 4.02
C ASP A 136 -51.81 -26.19 4.82
N SER A 137 -53.07 -26.48 4.49
CA SER A 137 -54.16 -26.38 5.47
C SER A 137 -54.38 -27.76 6.07
N PRO A 138 -54.30 -27.95 7.41
CA PRO A 138 -54.75 -29.18 8.02
C PRO A 138 -56.27 -29.14 8.10
N ASP A 139 -56.94 -30.12 7.47
CA ASP A 139 -58.30 -30.55 7.75
C ASP A 139 -59.29 -29.46 8.20
N SER A 140 -59.93 -28.78 7.25
CA SER A 140 -61.16 -28.04 7.52
C SER A 140 -62.27 -28.51 6.58
N GLU A 141 -63.04 -29.48 7.04
CA GLU A 141 -64.45 -29.63 6.67
C GLU A 141 -65.22 -28.35 7.07
N SER A 142 -65.05 -27.26 6.33
CA SER A 142 -66.06 -26.20 6.26
C SER A 142 -65.74 -25.29 5.08
N THR A 143 -66.57 -25.42 4.05
CA THR A 143 -66.87 -24.37 3.07
C THR A 143 -65.69 -23.94 2.20
N GLU A 144 -65.72 -24.43 0.97
CA GLU A 144 -65.07 -23.82 -0.19
C GLU A 144 -65.49 -22.34 -0.28
N GLU A 145 -64.75 -21.44 0.36
CA GLU A 145 -64.68 -20.06 -0.08
C GLU A 145 -63.47 -19.95 -1.00
N GLU A 146 -63.72 -20.18 -2.29
CA GLU A 146 -62.86 -19.67 -3.36
C GLU A 146 -62.40 -18.25 -2.99
N PRO A 147 -61.10 -17.92 -3.08
CA PRO A 147 -60.63 -16.58 -2.76
C PRO A 147 -61.45 -15.58 -3.58
N SER A 148 -62.08 -14.63 -2.88
CA SER A 148 -62.99 -13.66 -3.47
C SER A 148 -62.32 -13.01 -4.68
N GLU A 149 -63.07 -12.76 -5.75
CA GLU A 149 -62.56 -12.13 -6.99
C GLU A 149 -61.78 -10.83 -6.68
N LYS A 150 -62.17 -10.12 -5.61
CA LYS A 150 -61.46 -8.95 -5.05
C LYS A 150 -60.08 -9.24 -4.49
N ASP A 151 -59.87 -10.38 -3.84
CA ASP A 151 -58.57 -10.77 -3.29
C ASP A 151 -57.61 -11.17 -4.41
N LYS A 152 -58.13 -11.88 -5.44
CA LYS A 152 -57.37 -12.19 -6.66
C LYS A 152 -56.97 -10.91 -7.40
N GLU A 153 -57.87 -9.92 -7.49
CA GLU A 153 -57.59 -8.62 -8.10
C GLU A 153 -56.54 -7.82 -7.31
N LYS A 154 -56.66 -7.75 -5.98
CA LYS A 154 -55.69 -7.08 -5.10
C LYS A 154 -54.30 -7.70 -5.18
N ILE A 155 -54.21 -9.04 -5.22
CA ILE A 155 -52.94 -9.74 -5.42
C ILE A 155 -52.36 -9.40 -6.80
N GLY A 156 -53.19 -9.37 -7.84
CA GLY A 156 -52.79 -8.96 -9.18
C GLY A 156 -52.23 -7.53 -9.24
N GLU A 157 -52.84 -6.58 -8.53
CA GLU A 157 -52.36 -5.21 -8.42
C GLU A 157 -51.01 -5.13 -7.70
N MET A 158 -50.85 -5.85 -6.57
CA MET A 158 -49.58 -5.91 -5.84
C MET A 158 -48.47 -6.51 -6.69
N VAL A 159 -48.74 -7.57 -7.46
CA VAL A 159 -47.77 -8.17 -8.37
C VAL A 159 -47.37 -7.21 -9.50
N LYS A 160 -48.33 -6.44 -10.05
CA LYS A 160 -48.02 -5.40 -11.04
C LYS A 160 -47.11 -4.30 -10.43
N GLN A 161 -47.42 -3.82 -9.24
CA GLN A 161 -46.61 -2.83 -8.54
C GLN A 161 -45.20 -3.37 -8.24
N GLN A 162 -45.09 -4.62 -7.80
CA GLN A 162 -43.81 -5.28 -7.57
C GLN A 162 -42.99 -5.35 -8.87
N ASN A 163 -43.60 -5.75 -9.98
CA ASN A 163 -42.92 -5.84 -11.27
C ASN A 163 -42.45 -4.46 -11.77
N GLU A 164 -43.24 -3.41 -11.57
CA GLU A 164 -42.84 -2.04 -11.92
C GLU A 164 -41.63 -1.58 -11.09
N LEU A 165 -41.66 -1.80 -9.78
CA LEU A 165 -40.53 -1.46 -8.90
C LEU A 165 -39.27 -2.26 -9.26
N VAL A 166 -39.41 -3.54 -9.59
CA VAL A 166 -38.28 -4.37 -10.04
C VAL A 166 -37.72 -3.87 -11.37
N PHE A 167 -38.58 -3.42 -12.29
CA PHE A 167 -38.17 -2.82 -13.56
C PHE A 167 -37.40 -1.51 -13.35
N GLU A 168 -37.92 -0.60 -12.51
CA GLU A 168 -37.25 0.65 -12.16
C GLU A 168 -35.90 0.39 -11.47
N LEU A 169 -35.85 -0.55 -10.52
CA LEU A 169 -34.62 -0.95 -9.85
C LEU A 169 -33.59 -1.49 -10.84
N GLY A 170 -34.02 -2.31 -11.79
CA GLY A 170 -33.17 -2.82 -12.86
C GLY A 170 -32.58 -1.71 -13.72
N LYS A 171 -33.37 -0.66 -14.01
CA LYS A 171 -32.90 0.53 -14.72
C LYS A 171 -31.84 1.28 -13.91
N TYR A 172 -32.10 1.58 -12.63
CA TYR A 172 -31.10 2.24 -11.77
C TYR A 172 -29.82 1.42 -11.63
N HIS A 173 -29.94 0.10 -11.54
CA HIS A 173 -28.78 -0.78 -11.47
C HIS A 173 -27.93 -0.71 -12.74
N LYS A 174 -28.58 -0.69 -13.91
CA LYS A 174 -27.91 -0.50 -15.20
C LYS A 174 -27.22 0.86 -15.27
N ASP A 175 -27.90 1.94 -14.87
CA ASP A 175 -27.33 3.30 -14.87
C ASP A 175 -26.10 3.39 -13.93
N ILE A 176 -26.15 2.74 -12.76
CA ILE A 176 -25.01 2.65 -11.84
C ILE A 176 -23.86 1.87 -12.47
N GLN A 177 -24.14 0.76 -13.13
CA GLN A 177 -23.12 -0.05 -13.80
C GLN A 177 -22.44 0.75 -14.92
N ASP A 178 -23.20 1.41 -15.79
CA ASP A 178 -22.68 2.24 -16.87
C ASP A 178 -21.82 3.40 -16.33
N LEU A 179 -22.25 4.02 -15.22
CA LEU A 179 -21.48 5.08 -14.55
C LEU A 179 -20.19 4.55 -13.92
N GLN A 180 -20.22 3.35 -13.33
CA GLN A 180 -19.05 2.68 -12.76
C GLN A 180 -18.02 2.37 -13.84
N GLU A 181 -18.46 1.82 -14.98
CA GLU A 181 -17.60 1.55 -16.14
C GLU A 181 -16.96 2.84 -16.68
N SER A 182 -17.75 3.92 -16.79
CA SER A 182 -17.22 5.23 -17.18
C SER A 182 -16.20 5.78 -16.17
N LEU A 183 -16.44 5.61 -14.87
CA LEU A 183 -15.52 6.05 -13.82
C LEU A 183 -14.19 5.30 -13.91
N ASP A 184 -14.24 3.99 -14.13
CA ASP A 184 -13.04 3.17 -14.20
C ASP A 184 -12.22 3.46 -15.48
N GLU A 185 -12.87 3.76 -16.60
CA GLU A 185 -12.20 4.25 -17.81
C GLU A 185 -11.51 5.61 -17.57
N VAL A 186 -12.18 6.55 -16.89
CA VAL A 186 -11.57 7.86 -16.54
C VAL A 186 -10.38 7.67 -15.59
N LYS A 187 -10.48 6.80 -14.59
CA LYS A 187 -9.36 6.48 -13.69
C LYS A 187 -8.16 5.91 -14.46
N LYS A 188 -8.41 5.00 -15.40
CA LYS A 188 -7.37 4.43 -16.26
C LYS A 188 -6.69 5.51 -17.09
N GLN A 189 -7.46 6.37 -17.76
CA GLN A 189 -6.91 7.48 -18.54
C GLN A 189 -6.10 8.45 -17.67
N SER A 190 -6.58 8.77 -16.46
CA SER A 190 -5.87 9.60 -15.50
C SER A 190 -4.53 8.99 -15.10
N PHE A 191 -4.50 7.68 -14.84
CA PHE A 191 -3.27 6.97 -14.49
C PHE A 191 -2.26 6.97 -15.66
N GLU A 192 -2.71 6.65 -16.87
CA GLU A 192 -1.86 6.69 -18.08
C GLU A 192 -1.28 8.10 -18.30
N GLN A 193 -2.08 9.14 -18.09
CA GLN A 193 -1.63 10.51 -18.21
C GLN A 193 -0.62 10.90 -17.11
N GLN A 194 -0.80 10.42 -15.88
CA GLN A 194 0.16 10.60 -14.79
C GLN A 194 1.50 9.95 -15.11
N VAL A 195 1.49 8.72 -15.64
CA VAL A 195 2.71 8.01 -16.09
C VAL A 195 3.40 8.80 -17.19
N ARG A 196 2.67 9.21 -18.24
CA ARG A 196 3.21 10.01 -19.35
C ARG A 196 3.79 11.33 -18.87
N ASN A 197 3.14 12.01 -17.92
CA ASN A 197 3.64 13.26 -17.35
C ASN A 197 4.96 13.03 -16.60
N ARG A 198 5.05 11.98 -15.79
CA ARG A 198 6.29 11.61 -15.09
C ARG A 198 7.43 11.33 -16.07
N GLU A 199 7.18 10.58 -17.13
CA GLU A 199 8.17 10.33 -18.18
C GLU A 199 8.64 11.61 -18.87
N LEU A 200 7.71 12.52 -19.21
CA LEU A 200 8.04 13.81 -19.81
C LEU A 200 8.87 14.68 -18.86
N MET A 201 8.53 14.71 -17.57
CA MET A 201 9.31 15.42 -16.55
C MET A 201 10.74 14.87 -16.44
N THR A 202 10.90 13.55 -16.45
CA THR A 202 12.24 12.92 -16.45
C THR A 202 13.03 13.30 -17.70
N ARG A 203 12.41 13.27 -18.90
CA ARG A 203 13.09 13.69 -20.15
C ARG A 203 13.45 15.17 -20.15
N LEU A 204 12.59 16.02 -19.59
CA LEU A 204 12.85 17.46 -19.48
C LEU A 204 14.04 17.72 -18.56
N GLN A 205 14.06 17.06 -17.40
CA GLN A 205 15.18 17.15 -16.46
C GLN A 205 16.49 16.68 -17.11
N GLN A 206 16.49 15.54 -17.80
CA GLN A 206 17.65 15.03 -18.51
C GLN A 206 18.16 16.04 -19.56
N ARG A 207 17.27 16.59 -20.40
CA ARG A 207 17.67 17.59 -21.39
C ARG A 207 18.22 18.87 -20.77
N LYS A 208 17.69 19.29 -19.62
CA LYS A 208 18.18 20.45 -18.88
C LYS A 208 19.60 20.21 -18.36
N GLU A 209 19.86 19.02 -17.81
CA GLU A 209 21.20 18.60 -17.37
C GLU A 209 22.18 18.53 -18.53
N GLU A 210 21.80 17.91 -19.65
CA GLU A 210 22.61 17.87 -20.88
C GLU A 210 22.92 19.28 -21.42
N GLN A 211 21.94 20.18 -21.43
CA GLN A 211 22.15 21.57 -21.85
C GLN A 211 23.09 22.32 -20.90
N GLN A 212 22.96 22.10 -19.60
CA GLN A 212 23.82 22.72 -18.60
C GLN A 212 25.27 22.21 -18.72
N GLN A 213 25.46 20.91 -18.91
CA GLN A 213 26.77 20.31 -19.16
C GLN A 213 27.40 20.86 -20.44
N ARG A 214 26.67 20.89 -21.56
CA ARG A 214 27.17 21.48 -22.82
C ARG A 214 27.54 22.95 -22.68
N SER A 215 26.73 23.74 -21.98
CA SER A 215 27.02 25.16 -21.75
C SER A 215 28.26 25.36 -20.88
N GLN A 216 28.48 24.47 -19.92
CA GLN A 216 29.67 24.48 -19.06
C GLN A 216 30.93 24.03 -19.82
N GLU A 217 30.82 23.02 -20.67
CA GLU A 217 31.90 22.60 -21.58
C GLU A 217 32.26 23.70 -22.57
N ASP A 218 31.27 24.28 -23.26
CA ASP A 218 31.47 25.35 -24.25
C ASP A 218 32.11 26.60 -23.62
N SER A 219 31.74 26.94 -22.39
CA SER A 219 32.34 28.08 -21.68
C SER A 219 33.76 27.76 -21.21
N SER A 220 34.00 26.56 -20.67
CA SER A 220 35.33 26.08 -20.27
C SER A 220 36.29 26.06 -21.45
N ASP A 221 35.86 25.56 -22.61
CA ASP A 221 36.69 25.47 -23.81
C ASP A 221 37.02 26.86 -24.39
N LYS A 222 36.06 27.80 -24.35
CA LYS A 222 36.31 29.21 -24.72
C LYS A 222 37.31 29.87 -23.77
N VAL A 223 37.20 29.62 -22.46
CA VAL A 223 38.14 30.16 -21.46
C VAL A 223 39.54 29.60 -21.70
N LYS A 224 39.70 28.29 -21.86
CA LYS A 224 41.00 27.66 -22.16
C LYS A 224 41.62 28.19 -23.45
N MET A 225 40.81 28.43 -24.49
CA MET A 225 41.30 29.03 -25.73
C MET A 225 41.83 30.45 -25.51
N LEU A 226 41.12 31.27 -24.70
CA LEU A 226 41.56 32.62 -24.37
C LEU A 226 42.82 32.62 -23.48
N GLU A 227 42.89 31.72 -22.50
CA GLU A 227 44.08 31.51 -21.66
C GLU A 227 45.30 31.15 -22.52
N SER A 228 45.16 30.21 -23.46
CA SER A 228 46.23 29.83 -24.37
C SER A 228 46.70 30.98 -25.25
N LYS A 229 45.77 31.80 -25.77
CA LYS A 229 46.11 33.00 -26.55
C LYS A 229 46.83 34.05 -25.71
N LEU A 230 46.41 34.24 -24.47
CA LEU A 230 47.05 35.17 -23.54
C LEU A 230 48.46 34.71 -23.19
N GLU A 231 48.65 33.42 -22.89
CA GLU A 231 49.95 32.84 -22.59
C GLU A 231 50.91 32.95 -23.78
N GLN A 232 50.41 32.73 -25.00
CA GLN A 232 51.19 32.95 -26.23
C GLN A 232 51.60 34.42 -26.40
N ALA A 233 50.69 35.36 -26.14
CA ALA A 233 51.00 36.80 -26.21
C ALA A 233 52.04 37.21 -25.16
N MET A 234 51.91 36.74 -23.92
CA MET A 234 52.87 36.98 -22.85
C MET A 234 54.26 36.40 -23.19
N SER A 235 54.31 35.19 -23.73
CA SER A 235 55.56 34.55 -24.18
C SER A 235 56.25 35.38 -25.29
N ASN A 236 55.48 35.87 -26.26
CA ASN A 236 55.99 36.73 -27.32
C ASN A 236 56.56 38.05 -26.76
N ILE A 237 55.84 38.72 -25.85
CA ILE A 237 56.31 39.95 -25.19
C ILE A 237 57.60 39.68 -24.42
N SER A 238 57.67 38.59 -23.66
CA SER A 238 58.88 38.21 -22.93
C SER A 238 60.06 37.93 -23.88
N SER A 239 59.82 37.26 -25.01
CA SER A 239 60.86 37.05 -26.02
C SER A 239 61.37 38.37 -26.60
N LEU A 240 60.46 39.32 -26.88
CA LEU A 240 60.78 40.62 -27.42
C LEU A 240 61.56 41.46 -26.39
N GLN A 241 61.17 41.43 -25.12
CA GLN A 241 61.91 42.05 -24.01
C GLN A 241 63.34 41.52 -23.94
N HIS A 242 63.54 40.19 -23.98
CA HIS A 242 64.88 39.59 -23.94
C HIS A 242 65.73 40.01 -25.16
N ILE A 243 65.13 40.03 -26.36
CA ILE A 243 65.82 40.48 -27.57
C ILE A 243 66.23 41.96 -27.45
N PHE A 244 65.33 42.82 -26.98
CA PHE A 244 65.63 44.24 -26.77
C PHE A 244 66.70 44.46 -25.71
N GLN A 245 66.64 43.75 -24.58
CA GLN A 245 67.67 43.80 -23.55
C GLN A 245 69.03 43.37 -24.12
N ALA A 246 69.09 42.26 -24.86
CA ALA A 246 70.33 41.80 -25.48
C ALA A 246 70.90 42.81 -26.49
N LEU A 247 70.04 43.46 -27.28
CA LEU A 247 70.43 44.53 -28.22
C LEU A 247 71.00 45.76 -27.49
N ILE A 248 70.35 46.21 -26.42
CA ILE A 248 70.83 47.34 -25.60
C ILE A 248 72.19 47.01 -24.98
N PHE A 249 72.34 45.82 -24.37
CA PHE A 249 73.61 45.38 -23.79
C PHE A 249 74.72 45.24 -24.84
N GLY A 250 74.42 44.69 -26.02
CA GLY A 250 75.40 44.49 -27.09
C GLY A 250 75.83 45.77 -27.81
N SER A 251 74.94 46.77 -27.89
CA SER A 251 75.21 48.04 -28.58
C SER A 251 75.85 49.11 -27.68
N GLN A 252 75.89 48.90 -26.36
CA GLN A 252 76.37 49.87 -25.36
C GLN A 252 75.67 51.24 -25.43
N VAL A 253 74.44 51.29 -25.95
CA VAL A 253 73.64 52.52 -26.02
C VAL A 253 73.13 52.89 -24.63
N HIS A 254 73.32 54.14 -24.21
CA HIS A 254 72.77 54.70 -22.98
C HIS A 254 71.26 54.97 -23.15
N TRP A 255 70.47 53.91 -23.06
CA TRP A 255 69.03 53.93 -23.32
C TRP A 255 68.21 54.84 -22.39
N ALA A 256 68.75 55.22 -21.23
CA ALA A 256 68.10 56.14 -20.31
C ALA A 256 68.27 57.63 -20.71
N GLU A 257 69.17 57.93 -21.65
CA GLU A 257 69.41 59.30 -22.16
C GLU A 257 68.56 59.60 -23.40
N ASP A 258 68.12 58.57 -24.12
CA ASP A 258 67.22 58.68 -25.26
C ASP A 258 65.75 58.51 -24.81
N PRO A 259 64.93 59.58 -24.89
CA PRO A 259 63.55 59.54 -24.44
C PRO A 259 62.70 58.52 -25.21
N ASP A 260 62.98 58.31 -26.50
CA ASP A 260 62.21 57.37 -27.34
C ASP A 260 62.54 55.92 -26.94
N LEU A 261 63.80 55.64 -26.62
CA LEU A 261 64.25 54.31 -26.20
C LEU A 261 63.81 54.00 -24.76
N GLN A 262 63.77 55.02 -23.89
CA GLN A 262 63.22 54.92 -22.55
C GLN A 262 61.72 54.60 -22.58
N GLU A 263 60.93 55.32 -23.38
CA GLU A 263 59.50 55.06 -23.54
C GLU A 263 59.24 53.66 -24.09
N LEU A 264 60.02 53.24 -25.11
CA LEU A 264 59.91 51.90 -25.67
C LEU A 264 60.18 50.82 -24.62
N MET A 265 61.22 50.98 -23.79
CA MET A 265 61.55 49.99 -22.76
C MET A 265 60.49 49.91 -21.64
N ILE A 266 59.87 51.04 -21.30
CA ILE A 266 58.74 51.08 -20.36
C ILE A 266 57.51 50.41 -20.98
N SER A 267 57.19 50.70 -22.25
CA SER A 267 56.05 50.11 -22.96
C SER A 267 56.15 48.58 -23.06
N LEU A 268 57.36 48.04 -23.28
CA LEU A 268 57.64 46.61 -23.28
C LEU A 268 57.45 45.97 -21.91
N GLY A 269 57.75 46.69 -20.82
CA GLY A 269 57.63 46.21 -19.44
C GLY A 269 56.24 46.39 -18.82
N THR A 270 55.34 47.12 -19.49
CA THR A 270 53.98 47.33 -19.00
C THR A 270 53.13 46.12 -19.41
N PRO A 271 52.42 45.46 -18.47
CA PRO A 271 51.50 44.40 -18.85
C PRO A 271 50.46 44.97 -19.82
N PRO A 272 50.01 44.20 -20.83
CA PRO A 272 48.96 44.65 -21.73
C PRO A 272 47.71 45.03 -20.91
N ASP A 273 47.09 46.17 -21.21
CA ASP A 273 45.77 46.52 -20.65
C ASP A 273 44.75 45.50 -21.19
N ILE A 274 44.22 44.67 -20.30
CA ILE A 274 43.19 43.65 -20.56
C ILE A 274 41.85 44.17 -20.03
#